data_AF-A0A257TGV1-F1
#
_entry.id   AF-A0A257TGV1-F1
#
_cell.length_a   1.000
_cell.length_b   1.000
_cell.length_c   1.000
_cell.angle_alpha   90.00
_cell.angle_beta   90.00
_cell.angle_gamma   90.00
#
_symmetry.space_group_name_H-M   'P 1'
#
loop_
_entity.id
_entity.type
_entity.pdbx_description
1 polymer ?
#
loop_
_entity_poly.entity_id
_entity_poly.type
_entity_poly.pdbx_seq_one_letter_code
_entity_poly.pdbx_strand_id
1 'polypeptide(L)'
;DITYILTLDFNVNQSIVVTGNPLSGQFILKPLIRVVTTASNGAIAGIVLPDSSRPSITAFSSSDTVSTVADTSGKFTVGYLPSGSYSLSIVPADTTLNDTTITNVSVTNGQTTNVGTITLSNK
;
A
#
# COMPACT_ATOMS: atom_id res chain seq x y z
N ASP A 1 4.96 -2.32 -0.69
CA ASP A 1 4.08 -1.14 -0.72
C ASP A 1 2.68 -1.38 -0.21
N ILE A 2 2.17 -2.63 -0.21
CA ILE A 2 0.89 -2.97 0.43
C ILE A 2 1.15 -3.88 1.63
N THR A 3 0.50 -3.58 2.75
CA THR A 3 0.56 -4.30 4.01
C THR A 3 -0.72 -5.11 4.20
N TYR A 4 -0.57 -6.33 4.73
CA TYR A 4 -1.69 -7.22 5.03
C TYR A 4 -1.71 -7.57 6.52
N ILE A 5 -2.93 -7.56 7.09
CA ILE A 5 -3.23 -8.13 8.39
C ILE A 5 -3.67 -9.58 8.17
N LEU A 6 -3.04 -10.52 8.88
CA LEU A 6 -3.43 -11.93 8.89
C LEU A 6 -4.20 -12.22 10.16
N THR A 7 -5.48 -12.57 10.02
CA THR A 7 -6.29 -13.08 11.13
C THR A 7 -6.30 -14.60 11.09
N LEU A 8 -5.81 -15.20 12.17
CA LEU A 8 -5.76 -16.65 12.39
C LEU A 8 -6.96 -17.06 13.25
N ASP A 9 -7.96 -17.67 12.63
CA ASP A 9 -9.16 -18.17 13.29
C ASP A 9 -8.99 -19.65 13.65
N PHE A 10 -8.83 -19.94 14.94
CA PHE A 10 -8.62 -21.28 15.47
C PHE A 10 -9.96 -21.93 15.86
N ASN A 11 -10.37 -22.96 15.11
CA ASN A 11 -11.61 -23.67 15.42
C ASN A 11 -11.37 -24.66 16.57
N VAL A 12 -11.56 -24.20 17.80
CA VAL A 12 -11.37 -24.99 19.03
C VAL A 12 -12.12 -26.33 18.97
N ASN A 13 -13.38 -26.32 18.54
CA ASN A 13 -14.24 -27.51 18.55
C ASN A 13 -13.74 -28.62 17.61
N GLN A 14 -13.14 -28.25 16.47
CA GLN A 14 -12.55 -29.21 15.53
C GLN A 14 -11.06 -29.49 15.79
N SER A 15 -10.46 -28.76 16.74
CA SER A 15 -9.04 -28.83 17.03
C SER A 15 -8.68 -29.64 18.27
N ILE A 16 -9.68 -30.09 19.04
CA ILE A 16 -9.47 -30.89 20.25
C ILE A 16 -9.74 -32.36 19.94
N VAL A 17 -8.77 -33.21 20.30
CA VAL A 17 -8.89 -34.66 20.26
C VAL A 17 -8.78 -35.19 21.69
N VAL A 18 -9.81 -35.90 22.16
CA VAL A 18 -9.78 -36.57 23.46
C VAL A 18 -8.89 -37.80 23.37
N THR A 19 -7.93 -37.93 24.27
CA THR A 19 -7.08 -39.13 24.35
C THR A 19 -7.64 -40.09 25.39
N GLY A 20 -8.05 -41.28 24.96
CA GLY A 20 -8.49 -42.33 25.88
C GLY A 20 -9.75 -41.97 26.68
N ASN A 21 -9.73 -42.18 28.00
CA ASN A 21 -10.88 -41.90 28.87
C ASN A 21 -11.09 -40.37 29.01
N PRO A 22 -12.29 -39.82 28.71
CA PRO A 22 -12.59 -38.41 28.86
C PRO A 22 -12.40 -37.84 30.28
N LEU A 23 -12.48 -38.67 31.31
CA LEU A 23 -12.26 -38.28 32.71
C LEU A 23 -10.77 -38.07 33.06
N SER A 24 -9.85 -38.47 32.17
CA SER A 24 -8.41 -38.25 32.37
C SER A 24 -7.99 -36.78 32.19
N GLY A 25 -8.84 -35.95 31.58
CA GLY A 25 -8.56 -34.54 31.31
C GLY A 25 -7.45 -34.29 30.29
N GLN A 26 -6.99 -35.33 29.59
CA GLN A 26 -5.93 -35.21 28.58
C GLN A 26 -6.52 -35.00 27.18
N PHE A 27 -5.99 -34.00 26.48
CA PHE A 27 -6.39 -33.62 25.13
C PHE A 27 -5.15 -33.41 24.26
N ILE A 28 -5.24 -33.83 23.00
CA ILE A 28 -4.28 -33.46 21.96
C ILE A 28 -4.90 -32.34 21.13
N LEU A 29 -4.14 -31.28 20.91
CA LEU A 29 -4.50 -30.25 19.94
C LEU A 29 -4.03 -30.69 18.56
N LYS A 30 -4.99 -30.76 17.63
CA LYS A 30 -4.74 -30.86 16.19
C LYS A 30 -5.35 -29.63 15.52
N PRO A 31 -4.64 -28.50 15.50
CA PRO A 31 -5.22 -27.24 15.08
C PRO A 31 -5.80 -27.27 13.68
N LEU A 32 -7.07 -26.90 13.57
CA LEU A 32 -7.69 -26.48 12.32
C LEU A 32 -7.82 -24.96 12.35
N ILE A 33 -6.99 -24.30 11.55
CA ILE A 33 -6.89 -22.85 11.48
C ILE A 33 -7.36 -22.38 10.11
N ARG A 34 -8.22 -21.36 10.08
CA ARG A 34 -8.55 -20.60 8.89
C ARG A 34 -7.79 -19.28 8.91
N VAL A 35 -7.17 -18.92 7.79
CA VAL A 35 -6.48 -17.62 7.62
C VAL A 35 -7.38 -16.69 6.83
N VAL A 36 -7.57 -15.47 7.33
CA VAL A 36 -8.19 -14.37 6.58
C VAL A 36 -7.17 -13.27 6.42
N THR A 37 -7.02 -12.75 5.20
CA THR A 37 -6.08 -11.69 4.85
C THR A 37 -6.83 -10.39 4.56
N THR A 38 -6.42 -9.29 5.18
CA THR A 38 -7.02 -7.97 4.95
C THR A 38 -5.93 -6.96 4.61
N ALA A 39 -6.00 -6.34 3.43
CA ALA A 39 -5.09 -5.25 3.09
C ALA A 39 -5.40 -4.02 3.94
N SER A 40 -4.37 -3.38 4.50
CA SER A 40 -4.52 -2.24 5.42
C SER A 40 -4.21 -0.88 4.80
N ASN A 41 -3.66 -0.86 3.57
CA ASN A 41 -3.27 0.35 2.84
C ASN A 41 -3.26 0.08 1.32
N GLY A 42 -3.03 1.13 0.54
CA GLY A 42 -2.84 1.07 -0.91
C GLY A 42 -1.58 1.82 -1.34
N ALA A 43 -1.45 2.02 -2.65
CA ALA A 43 -0.34 2.76 -3.25
C ALA A 43 -0.81 3.62 -4.42
N ILE A 44 -0.02 4.64 -4.79
CA ILE A 44 -0.17 5.43 -6.01
C ILE A 44 1.08 5.21 -6.87
N ALA A 45 0.91 4.94 -8.16
CA ALA A 45 2.02 4.76 -9.10
C ALA A 45 1.80 5.54 -10.39
N GLY A 46 2.89 5.87 -11.08
CA GLY A 46 2.84 6.58 -12.36
C GLY A 46 4.22 6.75 -12.99
N ILE A 47 4.27 7.56 -14.04
CA ILE A 47 5.49 7.93 -14.76
C ILE A 47 5.53 9.44 -14.88
N VAL A 48 6.68 10.07 -14.65
CA VAL A 48 6.90 11.49 -14.93
C VAL A 48 7.86 11.66 -16.10
N LEU A 49 7.51 12.54 -17.03
CA LEU A 49 8.33 12.91 -18.18
C LEU A 49 8.70 14.41 -18.14
N PRO A 50 9.89 14.80 -18.63
CA PRO A 50 10.97 13.92 -19.09
C PRO A 50 11.56 13.11 -17.92
N ASP A 51 12.05 11.89 -18.19
CA ASP A 51 12.64 11.00 -17.17
C ASP A 51 13.89 11.62 -16.51
N SER A 52 14.60 12.48 -17.24
CA SER A 52 15.71 13.31 -16.75
C SER A 52 15.32 14.27 -15.62
N SER A 53 14.02 14.56 -15.44
CA SER A 53 13.54 15.50 -14.42
C SER A 53 13.73 14.99 -12.98
N ARG A 54 13.91 13.66 -12.79
CA ARG A 54 14.12 12.98 -11.50
C ARG A 54 13.32 13.59 -10.33
N PRO A 55 11.99 13.70 -10.47
CA PRO A 55 11.19 14.49 -9.55
C PRO A 55 11.08 13.82 -8.19
N SER A 56 10.88 14.65 -7.17
CA SER A 56 10.30 14.23 -5.90
C SER A 56 8.79 14.20 -6.04
N ILE A 57 8.17 13.09 -5.63
CA ILE A 57 6.72 12.90 -5.63
C ILE A 57 6.27 12.83 -4.18
N THR A 58 5.36 13.72 -3.78
CA THR A 58 4.77 13.73 -2.44
C THR A 58 3.27 13.53 -2.54
N ALA A 59 2.76 12.42 -2.01
CA ALA A 59 1.34 12.22 -1.79
C ALA A 59 0.96 12.77 -0.42
N PHE A 60 -0.01 13.66 -0.35
CA PHE A 60 -0.46 14.26 0.91
C PHE A 60 -1.99 14.32 0.99
N SER A 61 -2.51 14.11 2.19
CA SER A 61 -3.90 14.27 2.57
C SER A 61 -3.98 15.13 3.85
N SER A 62 -5.17 15.25 4.45
CA SER A 62 -5.32 15.95 5.73
C SER A 62 -4.64 15.25 6.91
N SER A 63 -4.35 13.95 6.79
CA SER A 63 -3.87 13.13 7.91
C SER A 63 -2.54 12.42 7.65
N ASP A 64 -2.04 12.46 6.41
CA ASP A 64 -0.84 11.72 6.04
C ASP A 64 -0.06 12.43 4.92
N THR A 65 1.25 12.22 4.88
CA THR A 65 2.15 12.76 3.86
C THR A 65 3.32 11.79 3.68
N VAL A 66 3.46 11.26 2.45
CA VAL A 66 4.49 10.30 2.10
C VAL A 66 5.15 10.73 0.80
N SER A 67 6.48 10.66 0.75
CA SER A 67 7.26 11.07 -0.43
C SER A 67 8.11 9.93 -0.97
N THR A 68 8.36 9.97 -2.27
CA THR A 68 9.30 9.10 -3.00
C THR A 68 10.01 9.91 -4.07
N VAL A 69 11.02 9.32 -4.71
CA VAL A 69 11.70 9.91 -5.87
C VAL A 69 11.51 8.98 -7.06
N ALA A 70 11.23 9.54 -8.23
CA ALA A 70 11.12 8.73 -9.44
C ALA A 70 12.47 8.08 -9.80
N ASP A 71 12.41 6.87 -10.36
CA ASP A 71 13.59 6.18 -10.86
C ASP A 71 14.14 6.81 -12.15
N THR A 72 15.21 6.22 -12.70
CA THR A 72 15.87 6.74 -13.92
C THR A 72 15.01 6.64 -15.17
N SER A 73 13.87 5.95 -15.13
CA SER A 73 12.88 5.90 -16.20
C SER A 73 11.66 6.79 -15.93
N GLY A 74 11.72 7.62 -14.89
CA GLY A 74 10.63 8.49 -14.45
C GLY A 74 9.51 7.76 -13.71
N LYS A 75 9.62 6.45 -13.47
CA LYS A 75 8.59 5.68 -12.75
C LYS A 75 8.65 5.96 -11.26
N PHE A 76 7.50 6.01 -10.61
CA PHE A 76 7.41 6.16 -9.17
C PHE A 76 6.32 5.26 -8.57
N THR A 77 6.47 4.96 -7.30
CA THR A 77 5.41 4.37 -6.47
C THR A 77 5.47 4.98 -5.08
N VAL A 78 4.35 5.51 -4.62
CA VAL A 78 4.12 5.97 -3.24
C VAL A 78 3.25 4.95 -2.56
N GLY A 79 3.86 4.10 -1.73
CA GLY A 79 3.19 3.02 -1.01
C GLY A 79 2.74 3.40 0.40
N TYR A 80 2.14 2.42 1.08
CA TYR A 80 1.75 2.49 2.49
C TYR A 80 0.72 3.56 2.84
N LEU A 81 -0.05 4.03 1.84
CA LEU A 81 -1.05 5.07 2.02
C LEU A 81 -2.36 4.47 2.57
N PRO A 82 -2.87 4.93 3.73
CA PRO A 82 -4.23 4.63 4.15
C PRO A 82 -5.23 4.97 3.04
N SER A 83 -6.30 4.18 2.90
CA SER A 83 -7.37 4.48 1.95
C SER A 83 -7.93 5.88 2.16
N GLY A 84 -8.07 6.65 1.08
CA GLY A 84 -8.47 8.04 1.16
C GLY A 84 -8.28 8.78 -0.16
N SER A 85 -8.47 10.09 -0.14
CA SER A 85 -8.20 10.98 -1.27
C SER A 85 -6.93 11.77 -1.01
N TYR A 86 -6.00 11.76 -1.97
CA TYR A 86 -4.70 12.43 -1.87
C TYR A 86 -4.53 13.46 -2.98
N SER A 87 -3.73 14.46 -2.68
CA SER A 87 -3.06 15.28 -3.69
C SER A 87 -1.64 14.76 -3.88
N LEU A 88 -1.17 14.78 -5.12
CA LEU A 88 0.16 14.33 -5.52
C LEU A 88 0.93 15.54 -6.05
N SER A 89 1.90 16.04 -5.27
CA SER A 89 2.82 17.10 -5.69
C SER A 89 4.03 16.46 -6.38
N ILE A 90 4.37 16.97 -7.55
CA ILE A 90 5.50 16.52 -8.37
C ILE A 90 6.43 17.71 -8.58
N VAL A 91 7.62 17.62 -7.99
CA VAL A 91 8.62 18.69 -8.01
C VAL A 91 9.87 18.15 -8.73
N PRO A 92 10.17 18.59 -9.96
CA PRO A 92 11.39 18.21 -10.67
C PRO A 92 12.65 18.67 -9.94
N ALA A 93 13.72 17.88 -10.06
CA ALA A 93 15.06 18.33 -9.67
C ALA A 93 15.63 19.35 -10.68
N ASP A 94 15.18 19.28 -11.93
CA ASP A 94 15.50 20.25 -12.97
C ASP A 94 14.71 21.55 -12.76
N THR A 95 15.42 22.62 -12.42
CA THR A 95 14.81 23.91 -12.10
C THR A 95 14.25 24.64 -13.32
N THR A 96 14.51 24.17 -14.55
CA THR A 96 13.94 24.71 -15.80
C THR A 96 12.52 24.20 -16.09
N LEU A 97 12.07 23.17 -15.37
CA LEU A 97 10.73 22.61 -15.47
C LEU A 97 9.81 23.19 -14.39
N ASN A 98 8.51 23.23 -14.70
CA ASN A 98 7.45 23.57 -13.76
C ASN A 98 7.08 22.37 -12.89
N ASP A 99 6.80 22.66 -11.63
CA ASP A 99 6.15 21.74 -10.70
C ASP A 99 4.68 21.54 -11.12
N THR A 100 4.08 20.42 -10.72
CA THR A 100 2.64 20.19 -10.92
C THR A 100 2.03 19.48 -9.72
N THR A 101 0.72 19.61 -9.55
CA THR A 101 -0.03 18.90 -8.51
C THR A 101 -1.29 18.30 -9.09
N ILE A 102 -1.48 17.00 -8.87
CA ILE A 102 -2.69 16.27 -9.22
C ILE A 102 -3.54 16.13 -7.97
N THR A 103 -4.79 16.56 -8.01
CA THR A 103 -5.69 16.45 -6.86
C THR A 103 -6.65 15.28 -7.02
N ASN A 104 -7.30 14.90 -5.92
CA ASN A 104 -8.37 13.89 -5.90
C ASN A 104 -7.94 12.49 -6.39
N VAL A 105 -6.69 12.09 -6.08
CA VAL A 105 -6.21 10.74 -6.37
C VAL A 105 -6.73 9.78 -5.29
N SER A 106 -7.63 8.88 -5.67
CA SER A 106 -8.22 7.90 -4.76
C SER A 106 -7.26 6.76 -4.45
N VAL A 107 -7.08 6.43 -3.18
CA VAL A 107 -6.34 5.24 -2.70
C VAL A 107 -7.33 4.26 -2.10
N THR A 108 -7.26 3.01 -2.55
CA THR A 108 -8.06 1.89 -2.02
C THR A 108 -7.14 0.84 -1.43
N ASN A 109 -7.50 0.30 -0.26
CA ASN A 109 -6.71 -0.75 0.37
C ASN A 109 -6.57 -1.97 -0.54
N GLY A 110 -5.35 -2.52 -0.62
CA GLY A 110 -5.02 -3.67 -1.46
C GLY A 110 -4.74 -3.34 -2.91
N GLN A 111 -4.90 -2.07 -3.33
CA GLN A 111 -4.78 -1.66 -4.72
C GLN A 111 -3.66 -0.63 -4.92
N THR A 112 -3.09 -0.64 -6.12
CA THR A 112 -2.22 0.43 -6.62
C THR A 112 -3.00 1.26 -7.63
N THR A 113 -3.27 2.52 -7.28
CA THR A 113 -3.89 3.50 -8.18
C THR A 113 -2.85 4.01 -9.16
N ASN A 114 -3.07 3.79 -10.46
CA ASN A 114 -2.19 4.28 -11.50
C ASN A 114 -2.69 5.64 -12.01
N VAL A 115 -1.89 6.70 -11.86
CA VAL A 115 -2.20 8.06 -12.35
C VAL A 115 -1.70 8.31 -13.79
N GLY A 116 -1.12 7.30 -14.43
CA GLY A 116 -0.64 7.37 -15.80
C GLY A 116 0.68 8.11 -15.94
N THR A 117 0.85 8.76 -17.10
CA THR A 117 2.04 9.56 -17.41
C THR A 117 1.76 11.03 -17.18
N ILE A 118 2.67 11.70 -16.46
CA ILE A 118 2.62 13.10 -16.08
C ILE A 118 3.74 13.81 -16.83
N THR A 119 3.41 14.71 -17.74
CA THR A 119 4.42 15.46 -18.50
C THR A 119 4.58 16.84 -17.89
N LEU A 120 5.79 17.16 -17.45
CA LEU A 120 6.15 18.48 -16.93
C LEU A 120 6.35 19.46 -18.08
N SER A 121 5.96 20.71 -17.87
CA SER A 121 6.16 21.80 -18.83
C SER A 121 7.41 22.62 -18.51
N ASN A 122 8.00 23.26 -19.51
CA ASN A 122 9.08 24.22 -19.30
C ASN A 122 8.56 25.50 -18.64
N LYS A 123 9.41 26.15 -17.83
CA LYS A 123 9.19 27.50 -17.31
C LYS A 123 9.25 28.58 -18.39
#